data_AF-A0A961WAV3-F1
#
_entry.id   AF-A0A961WAV3-F1
#
_cell.length_a   1.000
_cell.length_b   1.000
_cell.length_c   1.000
_cell.angle_alpha   90.00
_cell.angle_beta   90.00
_cell.angle_gamma   90.00
#
_symmetry.space_group_name_H-M   'P 1'
#
loop_
_entity.id
_entity.type
_entity.pdbx_description
1 polymer ?
#
loop_
_entity_poly.entity_id
_entity_poly.type
_entity_poly.pdbx_seq_one_letter_code
_entity_poly.pdbx_strand_id
1 'polypeptide(L)'
;MIDHVSVAVADLDRAARFYDAVLGALGMTRLAERPTTIGYGKRYPELWLNLRAGMAPIADDTGAHLALRTASEDAVRAFHA
;
A
#
# COMPACT_ATOMS: atom_id res chain seq x y z
N MET A 1 16.42 -4.39 8.56
CA MET A 1 16.04 -4.27 7.13
C MET A 1 14.70 -4.98 6.98
N ILE A 2 13.70 -4.33 6.38
CA ILE A 2 12.37 -4.91 6.15
C ILE A 2 12.37 -5.41 4.71
N ASP A 3 12.01 -6.69 4.51
CA ASP A 3 11.88 -7.29 3.18
C ASP A 3 10.56 -6.86 2.52
N HIS A 4 9.45 -7.03 3.24
CA HIS A 4 8.13 -6.55 2.84
C HIS A 4 7.27 -6.26 4.07
N VAL A 5 6.17 -5.53 3.85
CA VAL A 5 5.15 -5.25 4.87
C VAL A 5 3.76 -5.59 4.33
N SER A 6 2.85 -5.98 5.23
CA SER A 6 1.46 -6.29 4.89
C SER A 6 0.50 -5.36 5.63
N VAL A 7 -0.52 -4.87 4.92
CA VAL A 7 -1.60 -4.04 5.44
C VAL A 7 -2.93 -4.78 5.23
N ALA A 8 -3.73 -4.88 6.29
CA ALA A 8 -5.08 -5.42 6.20
C ALA A 8 -6.04 -4.37 5.62
N VAL A 9 -6.91 -4.79 4.71
CA VAL A 9 -7.92 -3.91 4.10
C VAL A 9 -9.30 -4.58 4.13
N ALA A 10 -10.35 -3.82 4.43
CA ALA A 10 -11.72 -4.36 4.46
C ALA A 10 -12.32 -4.56 3.06
N ASP A 11 -11.84 -3.82 2.07
CA ASP A 11 -12.30 -3.82 0.69
C ASP A 11 -11.07 -3.73 -0.23
N LEU A 12 -10.80 -4.81 -0.96
CA LEU A 12 -9.59 -4.93 -1.76
C LEU A 12 -9.63 -4.00 -2.98
N ASP A 13 -10.76 -3.90 -3.67
CA ASP A 13 -10.88 -3.07 -4.87
C ASP A 13 -10.79 -1.59 -4.53
N ARG A 14 -11.42 -1.17 -3.43
CA ARG A 14 -11.30 0.21 -2.95
C ARG A 14 -9.87 0.53 -2.53
N ALA A 15 -9.23 -0.35 -1.78
CA ALA A 15 -7.84 -0.16 -1.38
C ALA A 15 -6.92 -0.14 -2.59
N ALA A 16 -7.13 -1.01 -3.58
CA ALA A 16 -6.30 -1.09 -4.76
C ALA A 16 -6.35 0.22 -5.57
N ARG A 17 -7.52 0.82 -5.76
CA ARG A 17 -7.64 2.14 -6.42
C ARG A 17 -6.84 3.23 -5.70
N PHE A 18 -6.90 3.24 -4.36
CA PHE A 18 -6.12 4.18 -3.55
C PHE A 18 -4.61 3.92 -3.68
N TYR A 19 -4.17 2.68 -3.46
CA TYR A 19 -2.76 2.32 -3.49
C TYR A 19 -2.14 2.38 -4.89
N ASP A 20 -2.89 2.12 -5.96
CA ASP A 20 -2.43 2.34 -7.34
C ASP A 20 -2.04 3.81 -7.57
N ALA A 21 -2.87 4.74 -7.12
CA ALA A 21 -2.62 6.17 -7.30
C ALA A 21 -1.41 6.62 -6.50
N VAL A 22 -1.41 6.38 -5.17
CA VAL A 22 -0.35 6.90 -4.30
C VAL A 22 0.98 6.19 -4.53
N LEU A 23 0.99 4.86 -4.71
CA LEU A 23 2.23 4.12 -4.95
C LEU A 23 2.75 4.31 -6.38
N GLY A 24 1.85 4.54 -7.34
CA GLY A 24 2.21 4.92 -8.71
C GLY A 24 3.05 6.20 -8.75
N ALA A 25 2.72 7.20 -7.92
CA ALA A 25 3.51 8.43 -7.76
C ALA A 25 4.95 8.17 -7.25
N LEU A 26 5.17 7.03 -6.57
CA LEU A 26 6.49 6.60 -6.09
C LEU A 26 7.20 5.65 -7.07
N GLY A 27 6.61 5.39 -8.23
CA GLY A 27 7.09 4.47 -9.26
C GLY A 27 6.92 3.00 -8.90
N MET A 28 6.02 2.67 -7.98
CA MET A 28 5.65 1.29 -7.68
C MET A 28 4.43 0.88 -8.51
N THR A 29 4.36 -0.39 -8.86
CA THR A 29 3.25 -0.96 -9.64
C THR A 29 2.74 -2.24 -8.98
N ARG A 30 1.57 -2.73 -9.39
CA ARG A 30 1.10 -4.06 -9.00
C ARG A 30 2.00 -5.12 -9.65
N LEU A 31 2.72 -5.88 -8.82
CA LEU A 31 3.60 -6.96 -9.27
C LEU A 31 2.99 -8.34 -9.00
N ALA A 32 1.99 -8.42 -8.13
CA ALA A 32 1.24 -9.65 -7.85
C ALA A 32 -0.23 -9.32 -7.58
N GLU A 33 -1.14 -10.10 -8.14
CA GLU A 33 -2.58 -9.96 -7.90
C GLU A 33 -3.20 -11.36 -7.75
N ARG A 34 -3.97 -11.53 -6.69
CA ARG A 34 -4.68 -12.77 -6.32
C ARG A 34 -6.05 -12.40 -5.75
N PRO A 35 -7.00 -13.35 -5.64
CA PRO A 35 -8.37 -13.04 -5.22
C PRO A 35 -8.52 -12.26 -3.90
N THR A 36 -7.54 -12.39 -2.99
CA THR A 36 -7.61 -11.76 -1.65
C THR A 36 -6.37 -10.95 -1.30
N THR A 37 -5.45 -10.72 -2.26
CA THR A 37 -4.20 -9.99 -1.98
C THR A 37 -3.62 -9.34 -3.22
N ILE A 38 -3.00 -8.17 -3.04
CA ILE A 38 -2.29 -7.42 -4.08
C ILE A 38 -0.92 -7.03 -3.54
N GLY A 39 0.13 -7.31 -4.30
CA GLY A 39 1.50 -6.96 -3.98
C GLY A 39 2.03 -5.84 -4.88
N TYR A 40 2.56 -4.78 -4.28
CA TYR A 40 3.13 -3.61 -4.94
C TYR A 40 4.64 -3.53 -4.74
N GLY A 41 5.35 -3.03 -5.75
CA GLY A 41 6.76 -2.66 -5.61
C GLY A 41 7.39 -2.19 -6.91
N LYS A 42 8.71 -2.00 -6.90
CA LYS A 42 9.48 -1.56 -8.09
C LYS A 42 10.09 -2.71 -8.87
N ARG A 43 10.57 -3.73 -8.15
CA ARG A 43 11.25 -4.91 -8.74
C ARG A 43 10.71 -6.23 -8.19
N TYR A 44 10.24 -6.20 -6.95
CA TYR A 44 9.58 -7.31 -6.27
C TYR A 44 8.50 -6.73 -5.34
N PRO A 45 7.51 -7.53 -4.89
CA PRO A 45 6.46 -7.04 -4.00
C PRO A 45 7.00 -6.65 -2.60
N GLU A 46 7.02 -5.35 -2.32
CA GLU A 46 7.50 -4.73 -1.06
C GLU A 46 6.33 -4.43 -0.10
N LEU A 47 5.15 -4.11 -0.64
CA LEU A 47 3.93 -3.79 0.12
C LEU A 47 2.78 -4.70 -0.32
N TRP A 48 2.15 -5.36 0.62
CA TRP A 48 1.01 -6.25 0.37
C TRP A 48 -0.28 -5.72 0.99
N LEU A 49 -1.35 -5.69 0.20
CA LEU A 49 -2.71 -5.52 0.68
C LEU A 49 -3.34 -6.89 0.90
N ASN A 50 -3.95 -7.12 2.05
CA ASN A 50 -4.59 -8.39 2.36
C ASN A 50 -6.05 -8.16 2.77
N LEU A 51 -6.98 -8.76 2.00
CA LEU A 51 -8.41 -8.63 2.26
C LEU A 51 -8.80 -9.28 3.59
N ARG A 52 -9.45 -8.50 4.45
CA ARG A 52 -10.07 -8.91 5.71
C ARG A 52 -11.51 -8.38 5.73
N ALA A 53 -12.39 -9.00 4.96
CA ALA A 53 -13.77 -8.52 4.73
C ALA A 53 -14.61 -8.33 6.01
N GLY A 54 -14.29 -9.06 7.08
CA GLY A 54 -14.97 -8.94 8.38
C GLY A 54 -14.19 -8.16 9.45
N MET A 55 -13.12 -7.43 9.10
CA MET A 55 -12.37 -6.69 10.11
C MET A 55 -13.20 -5.53 10.66
N ALA A 56 -13.13 -5.34 11.99
CA ALA A 56 -13.68 -4.15 12.61
C ALA A 56 -12.90 -2.89 12.17
N PRO A 57 -13.52 -1.70 12.19
CA PRO A 57 -12.79 -0.44 12.06
C PRO A 57 -11.63 -0.39 13.04
N ILE A 58 -10.46 0.04 12.56
CA ILE A 58 -9.27 0.22 13.39
C ILE A 58 -9.35 1.61 14.06
N ALA A 59 -8.99 1.69 15.34
CA ALA A 59 -8.92 2.96 16.07
C ALA A 59 -7.80 3.86 15.53
N ASP A 60 -7.99 5.18 15.58
CA ASP A 60 -7.03 6.13 15.00
C ASP A 60 -5.72 6.24 15.80
N ASP A 61 -5.67 5.71 17.02
CA ASP A 61 -4.57 5.83 17.98
C ASP A 61 -3.64 4.59 18.04
N THR A 62 -3.65 3.73 17.02
CA THR A 62 -2.83 2.50 17.01
C THR A 62 -1.32 2.72 17.07
N GLY A 63 -0.84 3.91 16.69
CA GLY A 63 0.59 4.17 16.49
C GLY A 63 1.20 3.46 15.28
N ALA A 64 0.41 2.72 14.49
CA ALA A 64 0.90 2.05 13.29
C ALA A 64 1.24 3.08 12.20
N HIS A 65 2.49 3.04 11.74
CA HIS A 65 2.98 3.98 10.74
C HIS A 65 3.90 3.28 9.74
N LEU A 66 3.70 3.58 8.46
CA LEU A 66 4.54 3.13 7.36
C LEU A 66 5.03 4.34 6.57
N ALA A 67 6.36 4.49 6.49
CA ALA A 67 7.01 5.50 5.67
C ALA A 67 7.65 4.85 4.45
N LEU A 68 7.35 5.38 3.27
CA LEU A 68 7.90 4.91 1.99
C LEU A 68 9.02 5.84 1.53
N ARG A 69 10.14 5.26 1.10
CA ARG A 69 11.31 6.04 0.68
C ARG A 69 11.16 6.52 -0.76
N THR A 70 11.42 7.81 -0.97
CA THR A 70 11.63 8.41 -2.29
C THR A 70 12.79 9.40 -2.25
N ALA A 71 13.40 9.67 -3.40
CA ALA A 71 14.51 10.62 -3.54
C ALA A 71 14.04 11.99 -4.06
N SER A 72 12.74 12.19 -4.26
CA SER A 72 12.17 13.38 -4.90
C SER A 72 11.04 13.97 -4.04
N GLU A 73 11.13 15.26 -3.74
CA GLU A 73 10.05 16.01 -3.11
C GLU A 73 8.82 16.11 -4.02
N ASP A 74 9.00 16.17 -5.34
CA ASP A 74 7.89 16.16 -6.29
C ASP A 74 7.11 14.84 -6.21
N ALA A 75 7.80 13.71 -6.02
CA ALA A 75 7.15 12.44 -5.78
C ALA A 75 6.37 12.42 -4.45
N VAL A 76 6.85 13.11 -3.41
CA VAL A 76 6.10 13.29 -2.14
C VAL A 76 4.84 14.12 -2.38
N ARG A 77 4.93 15.21 -3.16
CA ARG A 77 3.77 16.04 -3.52
C ARG A 77 2.75 15.26 -4.34
N ALA A 78 3.21 14.50 -5.34
CA ALA A 78 2.35 13.66 -6.17
C ALA A 78 1.71 12.51 -5.39
N PHE A 79 2.40 11.94 -4.39
CA PHE A 79 1.83 10.93 -3.50
C PHE A 79 0.67 11.48 -2.65
N HIS A 80 0.74 12.75 -2.26
CA HIS A 80 -0.26 13.39 -1.39
C HIS A 80 -1.46 14.01 -2.15
N ALA A 81 -1.27 14.39 -3.42
CA ALA A 81 -2.26 15.13 -4.22
C ALA A 81 -3.58 14.38 -4.40
#